data_AF-A0A5E4Q7W7-F1
#
_entry.id   AF-A0A5E4Q7W7-F1
#
_cell.length_a   1.000
_cell.length_b   1.000
_cell.length_c   1.000
_cell.angle_alpha   90.00
_cell.angle_beta   90.00
_cell.angle_gamma   90.00
#
_symmetry.space_group_name_H-M   'P 1'
#
loop_
_entity.id
_entity.type
_entity.pdbx_description
1 polymer ?
#
loop_
_entity_poly.entity_id
_entity_poly.type
_entity_poly.pdbx_seq_one_letter_code
_entity_poly.pdbx_strand_id
1 'polypeptide(L)'
;MGIQIVLNSIYEDKANITGYIYFSLIDAYEFNFGYTSRFGLYDVDFGSPNKTRTARDSAKYYTCLTQNRTLTACDFLGSGVFSNCLSLTVIVFCVSIVHYVYYNF
;
A
#
# COMPACT_ATOMS: atom_id res chain seq x y z
N MET A 1 -0.92 -2.21 9.26
CA MET A 1 -2.29 -2.80 9.35
C MET A 1 -2.68 -3.66 8.15
N GLY A 2 -2.21 -3.41 6.91
CA GLY A 2 -2.65 -4.19 5.73
C GLY A 2 -2.30 -5.68 5.73
N ILE A 3 -1.01 -6.04 5.90
CA ILE A 3 -0.56 -7.43 5.76
C ILE A 3 -0.97 -8.35 6.92
N GLN A 4 -1.21 -7.80 8.11
CA GLN A 4 -1.67 -8.59 9.27
C GLN A 4 -3.04 -9.22 9.00
N ILE A 5 -3.98 -8.46 8.41
CA ILE A 5 -5.32 -8.97 8.09
C ILE A 5 -5.22 -10.09 7.06
N VAL A 6 -4.34 -9.97 6.07
CA VAL A 6 -4.10 -11.04 5.08
C VAL A 6 -3.62 -12.32 5.76
N LEU A 7 -2.71 -12.22 6.74
CA LEU A 7 -2.27 -13.40 7.50
C LEU A 7 -3.40 -14.02 8.32
N ASN A 8 -4.22 -13.20 8.99
CA ASN A 8 -5.37 -13.70 9.74
C ASN A 8 -6.35 -14.43 8.80
N SER A 9 -6.65 -13.88 7.62
CA SER A 9 -7.51 -14.56 6.64
C SER A 9 -6.96 -15.91 6.17
N ILE A 10 -5.62 -16.06 6.07
CA ILE A 10 -4.99 -17.35 5.72
C ILE A 10 -5.11 -18.34 6.90
N TYR A 11 -4.73 -17.90 8.11
CA TYR A 11 -4.55 -18.81 9.24
C TYR A 11 -5.84 -19.08 10.03
N GLU A 12 -6.69 -18.07 10.21
CA GLU A 12 -7.94 -18.14 10.97
C GLU A 12 -9.10 -18.53 10.03
N ASP A 13 -9.28 -17.79 8.93
CA ASP A 13 -10.42 -17.97 8.02
C ASP A 13 -10.21 -19.03 6.94
N LYS A 14 -8.99 -19.60 6.85
CA LYS A 14 -8.58 -20.61 5.85
C LYS A 14 -8.79 -20.16 4.39
N ALA A 15 -8.71 -18.86 4.13
CA ALA A 15 -8.75 -18.32 2.78
C ALA A 15 -7.51 -18.74 1.98
N ASN A 16 -7.71 -19.18 0.74
CA ASN A 16 -6.62 -19.56 -0.16
C ASN A 16 -5.98 -18.33 -0.82
N ILE A 17 -5.12 -17.62 -0.09
CA ILE A 17 -4.40 -16.45 -0.58
C ILE A 17 -2.96 -16.84 -0.94
N THR A 18 -2.59 -16.61 -2.20
CA THR A 18 -1.28 -17.04 -2.75
C THR A 18 -0.29 -15.89 -2.88
N GLY A 19 -0.72 -14.64 -2.71
CA GLY A 19 0.14 -13.47 -2.85
C GLY A 19 -0.49 -12.17 -2.36
N TYR A 20 0.36 -11.17 -2.16
CA TYR A 20 -0.02 -9.81 -1.76
C TYR A 20 0.83 -8.81 -2.55
N ILE A 21 0.19 -7.78 -3.11
CA ILE A 21 0.85 -6.70 -3.83
C ILE A 21 0.48 -5.39 -3.12
N TYR A 22 1.48 -4.66 -2.65
CA TYR A 22 1.27 -3.34 -2.07
C TYR A 22 1.01 -2.32 -3.17
N PHE A 23 -0.08 -1.56 -3.03
CA PHE A 23 -0.35 -0.41 -3.87
C PHE A 23 0.05 0.87 -3.11
N SER A 24 0.99 1.68 -3.59
CA SER A 24 1.77 1.57 -4.84
C SER A 24 3.27 1.49 -4.60
N LEU A 25 4.03 1.05 -5.61
CA LEU A 25 5.50 1.06 -5.53
C LEU A 25 6.03 2.50 -5.47
N ILE A 26 5.53 3.37 -6.35
CA ILE A 26 5.95 4.78 -6.46
C ILE A 26 4.73 5.68 -6.41
N ASP A 27 4.93 6.94 -6.03
CA ASP A 27 3.90 7.95 -6.19
C ASP A 27 3.54 8.15 -7.67
N ALA A 28 2.23 8.26 -7.92
CA ALA A 28 1.66 8.34 -9.25
C ALA A 28 0.55 9.40 -9.32
N TYR A 29 -0.06 9.54 -10.49
CA TYR A 29 -1.25 10.36 -10.68
C TYR A 29 -2.49 9.63 -10.14
N GLU A 30 -3.21 10.26 -9.22
CA GLU A 30 -4.35 9.69 -8.50
C GLU A 30 -5.68 10.35 -8.91
N PHE A 31 -6.02 10.25 -10.19
CA PHE A 31 -7.30 10.69 -10.75
C PHE A 31 -7.72 12.09 -10.26
N ASN A 32 -8.79 12.16 -9.46
CA ASN A 32 -9.36 13.39 -8.92
C ASN A 32 -8.42 14.17 -8.00
N PHE A 33 -7.38 13.52 -7.46
CA PHE A 33 -6.39 14.12 -6.57
C PHE A 33 -5.11 14.55 -7.29
N GLY A 34 -5.01 14.28 -8.61
CA GLY A 34 -3.81 14.60 -9.37
C GLY A 34 -2.55 14.01 -8.75
N TYR A 35 -1.50 14.83 -8.61
CA TYR A 35 -0.25 14.43 -7.94
C TYR A 35 -0.18 14.88 -6.47
N THR A 36 -1.30 15.21 -5.84
CA THR A 36 -1.27 15.68 -4.43
C THR A 36 -1.30 14.53 -3.44
N SER A 37 -1.98 13.44 -3.79
CA SER A 37 -1.97 12.21 -3.00
C SER A 37 -0.69 11.40 -3.25
N ARG A 38 -0.13 10.86 -2.16
CA ARG A 38 1.16 10.15 -2.16
C ARG A 38 1.02 8.83 -1.41
N PHE A 39 0.90 7.72 -2.15
CA PHE A 39 0.70 6.37 -1.63
C PHE A 39 1.89 5.43 -1.87
N GLY A 40 2.91 5.89 -2.60
CA GLY A 40 4.06 5.09 -2.97
C GLY A 40 4.93 4.70 -1.80
N LEU A 41 5.58 3.54 -1.90
CA LEU A 41 6.73 3.21 -1.06
C LEU A 41 7.92 4.15 -1.33
N TYR A 42 8.01 4.65 -2.55
CA TYR A 42 8.99 5.63 -2.96
C TYR A 42 8.31 6.96 -3.30
N ASP A 43 8.79 8.02 -2.66
CA ASP A 43 8.46 9.39 -3.03
C ASP A 43 9.03 9.72 -4.41
N VAL A 44 8.29 10.43 -5.25
CA VAL A 44 8.74 10.86 -6.58
C VAL A 44 8.76 12.38 -6.63
N ASP A 45 9.92 12.95 -6.95
CA ASP A 45 10.04 14.37 -7.23
C ASP A 45 9.54 14.66 -8.66
N PHE A 46 8.30 15.14 -8.76
CA PHE A 46 7.69 15.51 -10.04
C PHE A 46 8.27 16.80 -10.64
N GLY A 47 8.88 17.66 -9.84
CA GLY A 47 9.55 18.89 -10.29
C GLY A 47 10.90 18.62 -10.95
N SER A 48 11.60 17.55 -10.53
CA SER A 48 12.85 17.13 -11.16
C SER A 48 12.63 16.57 -12.58
N PRO A 49 13.47 16.95 -13.57
CA PRO A 49 13.43 16.35 -14.91
C PRO A 49 13.73 14.85 -14.87
N ASN A 50 14.52 14.40 -13.89
CA ASN A 50 14.92 13.00 -13.74
C ASN A 50 13.90 12.15 -12.96
N LYS A 51 12.84 12.76 -12.41
CA LYS A 51 11.82 12.08 -11.60
C LYS A 51 12.46 11.20 -10.52
N THR A 52 13.34 11.82 -9.74
CA THR A 52 14.12 11.15 -8.69
C THR A 52 13.18 10.45 -7.72
N ARG A 53 13.52 9.20 -7.34
CA ARG A 53 12.75 8.39 -6.38
C ARG A 53 13.49 8.24 -5.07
N THR A 54 12.81 8.50 -3.96
CA THR A 54 13.40 8.41 -2.61
C THR A 54 12.62 7.41 -1.76
N ALA A 55 13.31 6.42 -1.21
CA ALA A 55 12.69 5.38 -0.38
C ALA A 55 12.12 5.98 0.90
N ARG A 56 10.82 5.73 1.18
CA ARG A 56 10.19 6.06 2.46
C ARG A 56 10.45 4.96 3.49
N ASP A 57 10.13 5.22 4.75
CA ASP A 57 10.29 4.19 5.80
C ASP A 57 9.40 2.96 5.55
N SER A 58 8.25 3.15 4.88
CA SER A 58 7.43 2.04 4.40
C SER A 58 8.18 1.13 3.41
N ALA A 59 9.03 1.67 2.52
CA ALA A 59 9.86 0.85 1.64
C ALA A 59 10.86 0.00 2.42
N LYS A 60 11.47 0.56 3.47
CA LYS A 60 12.39 -0.17 4.36
C LYS A 60 11.64 -1.27 5.11
N TYR A 61 10.45 -0.98 5.62
CA TYR A 61 9.58 -1.96 6.27
C TYR A 61 9.26 -3.13 5.34
N TYR A 62 8.79 -2.88 4.11
CA TYR A 62 8.48 -3.95 3.15
C TYR A 62 9.74 -4.71 2.68
N THR A 63 10.90 -4.06 2.62
CA THR A 63 12.18 -4.74 2.35
C THR A 63 12.54 -5.71 3.48
N CYS A 64 12.47 -5.26 4.73
CA CYS A 64 12.69 -6.12 5.89
C CYS A 64 11.70 -7.29 5.92
N LEU A 65 10.42 -7.00 5.66
CA LEU A 65 9.34 -7.99 5.71
C LEU A 65 9.52 -9.07 4.63
N THR A 66 9.88 -8.68 3.41
CA THR A 66 10.11 -9.64 2.32
C THR A 66 11.35 -10.50 2.53
N GLN A 67 12.40 -9.96 3.17
CA GLN A 67 13.61 -10.69 3.53
C GLN A 67 13.36 -11.69 4.68
N ASN A 68 12.69 -11.26 5.74
CA ASN A 68 12.50 -12.06 6.95
C ASN A 68 11.27 -12.97 6.92
N ARG A 69 10.29 -12.69 6.05
CA ARG A 69 9.01 -13.40 5.94
C ARG A 69 8.22 -13.49 7.26
N THR A 70 8.44 -12.53 8.15
CA THR A 70 7.77 -12.41 9.45
C THR A 70 7.44 -10.94 9.73
N LEU A 71 6.38 -10.69 10.49
CA LEU A 71 5.98 -9.32 10.84
C LEU A 71 6.81 -8.75 12.00
N THR A 72 7.12 -9.58 13.00
CA THR A 72 7.77 -9.18 14.25
C THR A 72 9.18 -8.62 14.08
N ALA A 73 9.91 -9.07 13.06
CA ALA A 73 11.28 -8.61 12.80
C ALA A 73 11.34 -7.13 12.37
N CYS A 74 10.23 -6.58 11.87
CA CYS A 74 10.22 -5.28 11.20
C CYS A 74 9.37 -4.22 11.94
N ASP A 75 8.76 -4.58 13.07
CA ASP A 75 7.87 -3.71 13.85
C ASP A 75 8.58 -2.45 14.38
N PHE A 76 9.89 -2.52 14.64
CA PHE A 76 10.70 -1.36 15.08
C PHE A 76 10.84 -0.27 14.00
N LEU A 77 10.66 -0.61 12.72
CA LEU A 77 10.67 0.35 11.62
C LEU A 77 9.27 0.94 11.35
N GLY A 78 8.23 0.33 11.93
CA GLY A 78 6.82 0.70 11.72
C GLY A 78 6.11 1.26 12.96
N SER A 79 6.77 1.32 14.12
CA SER A 79 6.19 1.76 15.40
C SER A 79 5.92 3.27 15.50
N GLY A 80 6.15 4.02 14.42
CA GLY A 80 5.45 5.28 14.16
C GLY A 80 3.98 5.00 13.87
N VAL A 81 3.22 4.80 14.94
CA VAL A 81 1.78 4.58 14.99
C VAL A 81 1.04 5.47 13.98
N PHE A 82 0.69 4.93 12.80
CA PHE A 82 -0.38 5.47 11.96
C PHE A 82 -1.74 5.08 12.58
N SER A 83 -1.98 5.59 13.78
CA SER A 83 -3.31 5.58 14.37
C SER A 83 -4.09 6.75 13.76
N ASN A 84 -5.24 6.40 13.18
CA ASN A 84 -6.31 7.31 12.74
C ASN A 84 -6.07 8.05 11.42
N CYS A 85 -6.31 7.40 10.28
CA CYS A 85 -7.08 7.95 9.13
C CYS A 85 -7.04 6.99 7.92
N LEU A 86 -7.53 5.75 8.04
CA LEU A 86 -7.69 4.89 6.87
C LEU A 86 -8.93 4.00 7.02
N SER A 87 -10.11 4.60 7.15
CA SER A 87 -11.38 3.87 7.29
C SER A 87 -12.35 4.01 6.10
N LEU A 88 -12.12 4.90 5.13
CA LEU A 88 -13.08 5.02 4.01
C LEU A 88 -12.46 5.17 2.61
N THR A 89 -11.28 5.78 2.46
CA THR A 89 -10.79 6.15 1.11
C THR A 89 -10.42 4.96 0.25
N VAL A 90 -9.80 3.90 0.82
CA VAL A 90 -9.36 2.72 0.05
C VAL A 90 -10.55 1.86 -0.41
N ILE A 91 -11.60 1.76 0.41
CA ILE A 91 -12.80 0.98 0.07
C ILE A 91 -13.54 1.64 -1.10
N VAL A 92 -13.64 2.97 -1.11
CA VAL A 92 -14.32 3.70 -2.20
C VAL A 92 -13.58 3.51 -3.53
N PHE A 93 -12.23 3.53 -3.54
CA PHE A 93 -11.48 3.29 -4.78
C PHE A 93 -11.68 1.88 -5.36
N CYS A 94 -11.66 0.84 -4.53
CA CYS A 94 -11.90 -0.53 -5.00
C CYS A 94 -13.33 -0.70 -5.54
N VAL A 95 -14.34 -0.17 -4.85
CA VAL A 95 -15.74 -0.31 -5.28
C VAL A 95 -16.00 0.50 -6.56
N SER A 96 -15.45 1.71 -6.69
CA SER A 96 -15.62 2.54 -7.89
C SER A 96 -14.94 1.95 -9.13
N ILE A 97 -13.76 1.34 -8.99
CA ILE A 97 -13.08 0.68 -10.12
C ILE A 97 -13.86 -0.56 -10.56
N VAL A 98 -14.34 -1.38 -9.61
CA VAL A 98 -15.17 -2.55 -9.95
C VAL A 98 -16.47 -2.12 -10.63
N HIS A 99 -17.17 -1.11 -10.09
CA HIS A 99 -18.43 -0.61 -10.67
C HIS A 99 -18.21 0.00 -12.06
N TYR A 100 -17.14 0.77 -12.27
CA TYR A 100 -16.84 1.37 -13.57
C TYR A 100 -16.51 0.32 -14.64
N VAL A 101 -15.71 -0.70 -14.28
CA VAL A 101 -15.35 -1.79 -15.19
C VAL A 101 -16.55 -2.68 -15.51
N TYR A 102 -17.42 -2.98 -14.54
CA TYR A 102 -18.56 -3.87 -14.75
C TYR A 102 -19.73 -3.25 -15.52
N TYR A 103 -19.88 -1.92 -15.49
CA TYR A 103 -21.04 -1.24 -16.10
C TYR A 103 -20.71 -0.51 -17.41
N ASN A 104 -19.46 -0.59 -17.91
CA ASN A 104 -19.05 -0.02 -19.20
C ASN A 104 -18.61 -1.09 -20.23
N PHE A 105 -18.98 -2.36 -20.02
CA PHE A 105 -18.89 -3.44 -21.00
C PHE A 105 -20.21 -4.20 -21.08
#